data_AF-A0A075N0N8-F1
#
_entry.id   AF-A0A075N0N8-F1
#
_cell.length_a   1.000
_cell.length_b   1.000
_cell.length_c   1.000
_cell.angle_alpha   90.00
_cell.angle_beta   90.00
_cell.angle_gamma   90.00
#
_symmetry.space_group_name_H-M   'P 1'
#
loop_
_entity.id
_entity.type
_entity.pdbx_description
1 polymer ?
#
loop_
_entity_poly.entity_id
_entity_poly.type
_entity_poly.pdbx_seq_one_letter_code
_entity_poly.pdbx_strand_id
1 'polypeptide(L)'
;MSPKLKNESVTFRISGDILLAMRQLSQEGGVSLNTLVNNVLKSYVDWESTAVKAGFGVFQREVVKEAINSLDEDTLKKIAANTADTYKDMLLLMKGSSDLDSFIYMVKERAKRAGFNLREFEEEEGKKIVLQHDMGANWSTYCKIYHEKVINSIGHPVKIETTDNSLIIWVPKAK
;
A
#
# COMPACT_ATOMS: atom_id res chain seq x y z
N MET A 1 -18.00 10.15 14.59
CA MET A 1 -18.25 8.73 14.25
C MET A 1 -19.19 8.69 13.06
N SER A 2 -18.72 8.29 11.88
CA SER A 2 -19.61 8.04 10.74
C SER A 2 -20.58 6.90 11.10
N PRO A 3 -21.87 6.97 10.73
CA PRO A 3 -22.83 5.93 11.07
C PRO A 3 -22.38 4.59 10.49
N LYS A 4 -22.45 3.51 11.28
CA LYS A 4 -22.34 2.14 10.75
C LYS A 4 -23.51 1.94 9.78
N LEU A 5 -23.21 2.00 8.49
CA LEU A 5 -24.17 1.64 7.45
C LEU A 5 -24.58 0.17 7.66
N LYS A 6 -25.88 -0.11 7.56
CA LYS A 6 -26.39 -1.48 7.61
C LYS A 6 -25.97 -2.21 6.34
N ASN A 7 -25.72 -3.51 6.45
CA ASN A 7 -25.54 -4.35 5.27
C ASN A 7 -26.85 -4.41 4.49
N GLU A 8 -26.76 -4.22 3.18
CA GLU A 8 -27.89 -4.32 2.25
C GLU A 8 -27.73 -5.56 1.36
N SER A 9 -28.84 -6.16 0.96
CA SER A 9 -28.87 -7.32 0.07
C SER A 9 -29.09 -6.85 -1.37
N VAL A 10 -28.19 -7.23 -2.27
CA VAL A 10 -28.31 -6.97 -3.71
C VAL A 10 -28.16 -8.28 -4.47
N THR A 11 -28.99 -8.48 -5.51
CA THR A 11 -28.97 -9.69 -6.35
C THR A 11 -28.41 -9.34 -7.73
N PHE A 12 -27.39 -10.07 -8.17
CA PHE A 12 -26.78 -9.92 -9.49
C PHE A 12 -26.84 -11.25 -10.26
N ARG A 13 -26.93 -11.17 -11.59
CA ARG A 13 -26.65 -12.31 -12.46
C ARG A 13 -25.15 -12.37 -12.73
N ILE A 14 -24.53 -13.52 -12.47
CA ILE A 14 -23.11 -13.79 -12.70
C ILE A 14 -23.02 -15.03 -13.58
N SER A 15 -22.05 -15.06 -14.48
CA SER A 15 -21.83 -16.24 -15.32
C SER A 15 -21.41 -17.44 -14.47
N GLY A 16 -21.85 -18.64 -14.89
CA GLY A 16 -21.67 -19.86 -14.10
C GLY A 16 -20.20 -20.24 -13.87
N ASP A 17 -19.35 -19.97 -14.87
CA ASP A 17 -17.90 -20.18 -14.83
C ASP A 17 -17.22 -19.29 -13.78
N ILE A 18 -17.56 -18.00 -13.72
CA ILE A 18 -17.03 -17.08 -12.73
C ILE A 18 -17.51 -17.44 -11.33
N LEU A 19 -18.78 -17.82 -11.18
CA LEU A 19 -19.31 -18.27 -9.89
C LEU A 19 -18.59 -19.54 -9.40
N LEU A 20 -18.28 -20.48 -10.30
CA LEU A 20 -17.54 -21.69 -9.97
C LEU A 20 -16.12 -21.34 -9.49
N ALA A 21 -15.40 -20.49 -10.22
CA ALA A 21 -14.06 -20.04 -9.84
C ALA A 21 -14.06 -19.31 -8.48
N MET A 22 -15.03 -18.43 -8.23
CA MET A 22 -15.16 -17.72 -6.95
C MET A 22 -15.44 -18.67 -5.79
N ARG A 23 -16.22 -19.74 -6.01
CA ARG A 23 -16.44 -20.76 -4.98
C ARG A 23 -15.14 -21.49 -4.65
N GLN A 24 -14.36 -21.89 -5.67
CA GLN A 24 -13.07 -22.53 -5.47
C GLN A 24 -12.11 -21.63 -4.68
N LEU A 25 -11.95 -20.36 -5.10
CA LEU A 25 -11.12 -19.39 -4.38
C LEU A 25 -11.58 -19.16 -2.94
N SER A 26 -12.89 -19.15 -2.69
CA SER A 26 -13.43 -19.00 -1.33
C SER A 26 -13.09 -20.21 -0.43
N GLN A 27 -13.12 -21.42 -0.99
CA GLN A 27 -12.74 -22.65 -0.29
C GLN A 27 -11.23 -22.68 0.00
N GLU A 28 -10.41 -22.38 -1.00
CA GLU A 28 -8.94 -22.30 -0.85
C GLU A 28 -8.54 -21.25 0.20
N GLY A 29 -9.23 -20.11 0.23
CA GLY A 29 -9.02 -19.05 1.22
C GLY A 29 -9.68 -19.28 2.58
N GLY A 30 -10.45 -20.37 2.77
CA GLY A 30 -11.14 -20.66 4.03
C GLY A 30 -12.21 -19.63 4.42
N VAL A 31 -12.81 -18.94 3.45
CA VAL A 31 -13.83 -17.89 3.68
C VAL A 31 -15.15 -18.23 2.98
N SER A 32 -16.25 -17.63 3.44
CA SER A 32 -17.53 -17.77 2.72
C SER A 32 -17.48 -17.07 1.37
N LEU A 33 -18.26 -17.54 0.39
CA LEU A 33 -18.42 -16.86 -0.90
C LEU A 33 -18.83 -15.39 -0.71
N ASN A 34 -19.74 -15.12 0.24
CA ASN A 34 -20.18 -13.76 0.54
C ASN A 34 -19.01 -12.88 1.06
N THR A 35 -18.15 -13.43 1.92
CA THR A 35 -16.95 -12.73 2.40
C THR A 35 -16.00 -12.42 1.26
N LEU A 36 -15.75 -13.38 0.36
CA LEU A 36 -14.89 -13.17 -0.81
C LEU A 36 -15.45 -12.08 -1.73
N VAL A 37 -16.75 -12.15 -2.06
CA VAL A 37 -17.43 -11.15 -2.91
C VAL A 37 -17.34 -9.76 -2.28
N ASN A 38 -17.64 -9.63 -0.99
CA ASN A 38 -17.52 -8.34 -0.29
C ASN A 38 -16.08 -7.82 -0.29
N ASN A 39 -15.08 -8.68 -0.12
CA ASN A 39 -13.68 -8.28 -0.18
C ASN A 39 -13.26 -7.79 -1.57
N VAL A 40 -13.72 -8.44 -2.65
CA VAL A 40 -13.46 -8.01 -4.03
C VAL A 40 -14.12 -6.67 -4.32
N LEU A 41 -15.40 -6.51 -3.98
CA LEU A 41 -16.12 -5.25 -4.19
C LEU A 41 -15.50 -4.11 -3.39
N LYS A 42 -15.15 -4.37 -2.13
CA LYS A 42 -14.46 -3.40 -1.27
C LYS A 42 -13.11 -3.01 -1.86
N SER A 43 -12.29 -3.98 -2.27
CA SER A 43 -11.01 -3.71 -2.90
C SER A 43 -11.18 -2.81 -4.12
N TYR A 44 -12.16 -3.13 -4.98
CA TYR A 44 -12.37 -2.38 -6.21
C TYR A 44 -12.71 -0.91 -5.95
N VAL A 45 -13.59 -0.66 -4.98
CA VAL A 45 -13.95 0.70 -4.56
C VAL A 45 -12.75 1.41 -3.92
N ASP A 46 -12.06 0.75 -3.01
CA ASP A 46 -10.98 1.33 -2.22
C ASP A 46 -9.68 1.58 -3.02
N TRP A 47 -9.44 0.83 -4.10
CA TRP A 47 -8.19 0.87 -4.85
C TRP A 47 -8.33 0.70 -6.35
N GLU A 48 -8.85 -0.44 -6.86
CA GLU A 48 -8.68 -0.76 -8.28
C GLU A 48 -9.37 0.25 -9.21
N SER A 49 -10.45 0.89 -8.76
CA SER A 49 -11.18 1.93 -9.52
C SER A 49 -10.38 3.24 -9.74
N THR A 50 -9.36 3.52 -8.91
CA THR A 50 -8.56 4.74 -8.94
C THR A 50 -7.07 4.49 -9.23
N ALA A 51 -6.55 3.30 -8.94
CA ALA A 51 -5.11 2.99 -9.04
C ALA A 51 -4.54 3.20 -10.46
N VAL A 52 -5.23 2.74 -11.50
CA VAL A 52 -4.78 2.95 -12.89
C VAL A 52 -4.75 4.44 -13.24
N LYS A 53 -5.74 5.21 -12.78
CA LYS A 53 -5.81 6.67 -12.99
C LYS A 53 -4.70 7.40 -12.22
N ALA A 54 -4.28 6.85 -11.10
CA ALA A 54 -3.17 7.32 -10.29
C ALA A 54 -1.78 6.86 -10.82
N GLY A 55 -1.73 6.17 -11.97
CA GLY A 55 -0.49 5.76 -12.62
C GLY A 55 0.11 4.45 -12.12
N PHE A 56 -0.64 3.64 -11.36
CA PHE A 56 -0.16 2.33 -10.93
C PHE A 56 -0.24 1.30 -12.07
N GLY A 57 0.80 0.48 -12.18
CA GLY A 57 0.89 -0.65 -13.11
C GLY A 57 1.23 -1.96 -12.39
N VAL A 58 0.95 -3.09 -13.04
CA VAL A 58 1.33 -4.42 -12.56
C VAL A 58 2.69 -4.79 -13.16
N PHE A 59 3.65 -5.12 -12.29
CA PHE A 59 5.00 -5.49 -12.68
C PHE A 59 5.44 -6.77 -11.97
N GLN A 60 6.26 -7.59 -12.63
CA GLN A 60 6.91 -8.72 -11.98
C GLN A 60 7.96 -8.21 -11.00
N ARG A 61 7.98 -8.77 -9.78
CA ARG A 61 8.87 -8.35 -8.70
C ARG A 61 10.34 -8.36 -9.11
N GLU A 62 10.79 -9.42 -9.78
CA GLU A 62 12.19 -9.57 -10.21
C GLU A 62 12.61 -8.51 -11.24
N VAL A 63 11.71 -8.10 -12.14
CA VAL A 63 12.00 -7.02 -13.11
C VAL A 63 12.24 -5.71 -12.38
N VAL A 64 11.38 -5.36 -11.41
CA VAL A 64 11.55 -4.14 -10.61
C VAL A 64 12.82 -4.20 -9.77
N LYS A 65 13.08 -5.36 -9.16
CA LYS A 65 14.27 -5.59 -8.34
C LYS A 65 15.55 -5.41 -9.14
N GLU A 66 15.66 -6.04 -10.30
CA GLU A 66 16.82 -5.94 -11.18
C GLU A 66 16.99 -4.50 -11.69
N ALA A 67 15.91 -3.86 -12.14
CA ALA A 67 15.96 -2.48 -12.60
C ALA A 67 16.49 -1.53 -11.51
N ILE A 68 15.98 -1.63 -10.27
CA ILE A 68 16.40 -0.77 -9.16
C ILE A 68 17.83 -1.06 -8.71
N ASN A 69 18.26 -2.34 -8.71
CA ASN A 69 19.61 -2.72 -8.35
C ASN A 69 20.65 -2.33 -9.42
N SER A 70 20.23 -2.11 -10.66
CA SER A 70 21.09 -1.63 -11.75
C SER A 70 21.39 -0.12 -11.73
N LEU A 71 20.66 0.66 -10.91
CA LEU A 71 20.83 2.10 -10.82
C LEU A 71 22.03 2.48 -9.95
N ASP A 72 22.77 3.51 -10.37
CA ASP A 72 23.72 4.18 -9.50
C ASP A 72 22.99 4.97 -8.39
N GLU A 73 23.73 5.26 -7.32
CA GLU A 73 23.18 5.87 -6.10
C GLU A 73 22.56 7.25 -6.35
N ASP A 74 23.15 8.07 -7.22
CA ASP A 74 22.67 9.43 -7.50
C ASP A 74 21.39 9.39 -8.32
N THR A 75 21.33 8.52 -9.33
CA THR A 75 20.12 8.28 -10.13
C THR A 75 18.99 7.74 -9.25
N LEU A 76 19.28 6.78 -8.36
CA LEU A 76 18.32 6.23 -7.41
C LEU A 76 17.73 7.31 -6.49
N LYS A 77 18.59 8.14 -5.89
CA LYS A 77 18.17 9.27 -5.02
C LYS A 77 17.30 10.27 -5.78
N LYS A 78 17.69 10.61 -7.00
CA LYS A 78 16.93 11.54 -7.86
C LYS A 78 15.55 11.00 -8.19
N ILE A 79 15.44 9.72 -8.56
CA ILE A 79 14.14 9.08 -8.85
C ILE A 79 13.28 9.09 -7.58
N ALA A 80 13.81 8.64 -6.44
CA ALA A 80 13.07 8.64 -5.17
C ALA A 80 12.54 10.03 -4.81
N ALA A 81 13.36 11.07 -4.95
CA ALA A 81 12.99 12.45 -4.66
C ALA A 81 11.92 12.99 -5.62
N ASN A 82 12.03 12.72 -6.92
CA ASN A 82 11.07 13.19 -7.92
C ASN A 82 9.72 12.49 -7.79
N THR A 83 9.71 11.17 -7.55
CA THR A 83 8.46 10.42 -7.38
C THR A 83 7.75 10.79 -6.06
N ALA A 84 8.49 11.22 -5.04
CA ALA A 84 7.90 11.74 -3.80
C ALA A 84 7.15 13.07 -4.04
N ASP A 85 7.61 13.93 -4.97
CA ASP A 85 6.97 15.22 -5.25
C ASP A 85 5.56 15.07 -5.84
N THR A 86 5.30 13.99 -6.58
CA THR A 86 3.98 13.70 -7.15
C THR A 86 3.03 13.00 -6.17
N TYR A 87 3.50 12.66 -4.96
CA TYR A 87 2.74 11.82 -4.04
C TYR A 87 1.48 12.50 -3.50
N LYS A 88 1.55 13.81 -3.26
CA LYS A 88 0.43 14.57 -2.71
C LYS A 88 -0.79 14.52 -3.64
N ASP A 89 -0.58 14.71 -4.94
CA ASP A 89 -1.64 14.63 -5.94
C ASP A 89 -2.23 13.22 -6.02
N MET A 90 -1.37 12.20 -5.89
CA MET A 90 -1.81 10.80 -5.85
C MET A 90 -2.67 10.51 -4.60
N LEU A 91 -2.28 10.99 -3.42
CA LEU A 91 -3.12 10.88 -2.21
C LEU A 91 -4.46 11.57 -2.37
N LEU A 92 -4.48 12.80 -2.88
CA LEU A 92 -5.73 13.54 -3.10
C LEU A 92 -6.65 12.80 -4.08
N LEU A 93 -6.10 12.22 -5.15
CA LEU A 93 -6.87 11.46 -6.13
C LEU A 93 -7.47 10.17 -5.53
N MET A 94 -6.68 9.43 -4.75
CA MET A 94 -7.10 8.10 -4.26
C MET A 94 -7.86 8.15 -2.94
N LYS A 95 -7.55 9.10 -2.06
CA LYS A 95 -8.08 9.19 -0.68
C LYS A 95 -8.89 10.45 -0.41
N GLY A 96 -8.78 11.47 -1.25
CA GLY A 96 -9.43 12.77 -1.02
C GLY A 96 -8.77 13.63 0.06
N SER A 97 -7.70 13.14 0.71
CA SER A 97 -6.87 13.91 1.64
C SER A 97 -5.40 13.53 1.52
N SER A 98 -4.51 14.40 1.98
CA SER A 98 -3.06 14.21 1.93
C SER A 98 -2.42 14.24 3.32
N ASP A 99 -3.13 13.70 4.31
CA ASP A 99 -2.70 13.62 5.71
C ASP A 99 -1.87 12.35 5.99
N LEU A 100 -1.34 12.27 7.21
CA LEU A 100 -0.53 11.14 7.67
C LEU A 100 -1.33 9.82 7.63
N ASP A 101 -2.61 9.83 7.98
CA ASP A 101 -3.45 8.64 7.96
C ASP A 101 -3.63 8.09 6.53
N SER A 102 -3.82 8.98 5.55
CA SER A 102 -3.92 8.62 4.14
C SER A 102 -2.61 8.06 3.61
N PHE A 103 -1.48 8.65 4.01
CA PHE A 103 -0.16 8.11 3.70
C PHE A 103 0.03 6.70 4.27
N ILE A 104 -0.24 6.50 5.57
CA ILE A 104 -0.07 5.19 6.22
C ILE A 104 -1.01 4.15 5.62
N TYR A 105 -2.24 4.53 5.29
CA TYR A 105 -3.17 3.69 4.55
C TYR A 105 -2.56 3.25 3.21
N MET A 106 -2.00 4.18 2.43
CA MET A 106 -1.37 3.87 1.15
C MET A 106 -0.15 2.96 1.28
N VAL A 107 0.67 3.12 2.31
CA VAL A 107 1.81 2.21 2.57
C VAL A 107 1.31 0.79 2.80
N LYS A 108 0.25 0.61 3.61
CA LYS A 108 -0.34 -0.72 3.89
C LYS A 108 -0.96 -1.34 2.65
N GLU A 109 -1.74 -0.57 1.91
CA GLU A 109 -2.41 -1.03 0.70
C GLU A 109 -1.40 -1.40 -0.41
N ARG A 110 -0.30 -0.66 -0.54
CA ARG A 110 0.81 -1.01 -1.44
C ARG A 110 1.54 -2.27 -1.00
N ALA A 111 1.85 -2.40 0.28
CA ALA A 111 2.50 -3.60 0.83
C ALA A 111 1.66 -4.85 0.57
N LYS A 112 0.35 -4.79 0.86
CA LYS A 112 -0.60 -5.88 0.61
C LYS A 112 -0.62 -6.31 -0.86
N ARG A 113 -0.71 -5.36 -1.80
CA ARG A 113 -0.78 -5.64 -3.25
C ARG A 113 0.54 -6.09 -3.86
N ALA A 114 1.65 -5.63 -3.31
CA ALA A 114 2.97 -6.10 -3.70
C ALA A 114 3.31 -7.49 -3.11
N GLY A 115 2.48 -8.02 -2.20
CA GLY A 115 2.75 -9.26 -1.48
C GLY A 115 3.93 -9.12 -0.51
N PHE A 116 4.08 -7.94 0.11
CA PHE A 116 5.05 -7.67 1.16
C PHE A 116 4.44 -7.94 2.53
N ASN A 117 5.29 -8.31 3.49
CA ASN A 117 4.85 -8.53 4.87
C ASN A 117 4.90 -7.21 5.62
N LEU A 118 3.79 -6.82 6.26
CA LEU A 118 3.73 -5.63 7.10
C LEU A 118 3.19 -6.01 8.48
N ARG A 119 3.89 -5.57 9.53
CA ARG A 119 3.45 -5.68 10.92
C ARG A 119 3.44 -4.33 11.61
N GLU A 120 2.50 -4.15 12.51
CA GLU A 120 2.39 -2.96 13.35
C GLU A 120 2.60 -3.34 14.81
N PHE A 121 3.29 -2.47 15.54
CA PHE A 121 3.55 -2.58 16.96
C PHE A 121 3.13 -1.28 17.62
N GLU A 122 2.32 -1.37 18.66
CA GLU A 122 1.99 -0.22 19.51
C GLU A 122 3.21 0.08 20.40
N GLU A 123 3.58 1.36 20.49
CA GLU A 123 4.69 1.85 21.29
C GLU A 123 4.19 2.99 22.19
N GLU A 124 4.96 3.37 23.23
CA GLU A 124 4.57 4.44 24.15
C GLU A 124 4.36 5.78 23.43
N GLU A 125 5.25 6.11 22.49
CA GLU A 125 5.28 7.39 21.77
C GLU A 125 4.51 7.38 20.43
N GLY A 126 3.96 6.25 20.02
CA GLY A 126 3.55 6.09 18.62
C GLY A 126 3.21 4.68 18.21
N LYS A 127 3.38 4.43 16.92
CA LYS A 127 3.31 3.11 16.29
C LYS A 127 4.60 2.86 15.54
N LYS A 128 5.08 1.62 15.60
CA LYS A 128 6.18 1.13 14.78
C LYS A 128 5.61 0.21 13.71
N ILE A 129 5.90 0.53 12.45
CA ILE A 129 5.52 -0.26 11.28
C ILE A 129 6.78 -0.92 10.74
N VAL A 130 6.77 -2.24 10.61
CA VAL A 130 7.85 -3.02 9.99
C VAL A 130 7.33 -3.58 8.68
N LEU A 131 7.90 -3.12 7.56
CA LEU A 131 7.59 -3.55 6.20
C LEU A 131 8.76 -4.37 5.65
N GLN A 132 8.58 -5.68 5.48
CA GLN A 132 9.55 -6.57 4.83
C GLN A 132 9.17 -6.78 3.36
N HIS A 133 10.10 -6.43 2.46
CA HIS A 133 9.91 -6.43 1.01
C HIS A 133 10.82 -7.41 0.25
N ASP A 134 11.97 -7.80 0.81
CA ASP A 134 12.92 -8.76 0.20
C ASP A 134 13.43 -8.36 -1.21
N MET A 135 13.64 -7.05 -1.42
CA MET A 135 14.04 -6.46 -2.72
C MET A 135 15.48 -5.93 -2.76
N GLY A 136 16.25 -6.01 -1.67
CA GLY A 136 17.63 -5.54 -1.61
C GLY A 136 17.80 -4.06 -1.24
N ALA A 137 19.04 -3.70 -0.90
CA ALA A 137 19.38 -2.42 -0.25
C ALA A 137 19.03 -1.18 -1.08
N ASN A 138 19.09 -1.24 -2.42
CA ASN A 138 18.69 -0.12 -3.27
C ASN A 138 17.18 0.14 -3.17
N TRP A 139 16.36 -0.90 -3.06
CA TRP A 139 14.92 -0.72 -2.84
C TRP A 139 14.63 -0.12 -1.46
N SER A 140 15.34 -0.59 -0.42
CA SER A 140 15.26 -0.01 0.93
C SER A 140 15.61 1.48 0.91
N THR A 141 16.70 1.84 0.21
CA THR A 141 17.19 3.22 0.08
C THR A 141 16.18 4.10 -0.67
N TYR A 142 15.67 3.61 -1.81
CA TYR A 142 14.59 4.27 -2.55
C TYR A 142 13.38 4.52 -1.65
N CYS A 143 12.91 3.48 -0.97
CA CYS A 143 11.75 3.59 -0.08
C CYS A 143 12.03 4.59 1.05
N LYS A 144 13.19 4.54 1.70
CA LYS A 144 13.52 5.47 2.79
C LYS A 144 13.43 6.92 2.34
N ILE A 145 14.15 7.28 1.27
CA ILE A 145 14.16 8.66 0.74
C ILE A 145 12.75 9.11 0.36
N TYR A 146 12.02 8.25 -0.34
CA TYR A 146 10.66 8.52 -0.76
C TYR A 146 9.71 8.77 0.41
N HIS A 147 9.66 7.85 1.38
CA HIS A 147 8.74 7.94 2.51
C HIS A 147 9.13 9.11 3.43
N GLU A 148 10.42 9.33 3.72
CA GLU A 148 10.88 10.48 4.50
C GLU A 148 10.47 11.81 3.83
N LYS A 149 10.71 11.96 2.52
CA LYS A 149 10.37 13.18 1.80
C LYS A 149 8.86 13.44 1.80
N VAL A 150 8.05 12.40 1.54
CA VAL A 150 6.59 12.53 1.57
C VAL A 150 6.10 12.92 2.95
N ILE A 151 6.48 12.21 4.01
CA ILE A 151 5.92 12.47 5.35
C ILE A 151 6.38 13.84 5.87
N ASN A 152 7.62 14.25 5.59
CA ASN A 152 8.11 15.59 5.91
C ASN A 152 7.29 16.67 5.19
N SER A 153 6.88 16.46 3.93
CA SER A 153 6.03 17.40 3.18
C SER A 153 4.62 17.56 3.79
N ILE A 154 4.16 16.56 4.55
CA ILE A 154 2.87 16.55 5.25
C ILE A 154 3.01 17.21 6.65
N GLY A 155 4.23 17.56 7.08
CA GLY A 155 4.49 18.26 8.34
C GLY A 155 4.70 17.36 9.56
N HIS A 156 4.95 16.06 9.33
CA HIS A 156 5.26 15.12 10.40
C HIS A 156 6.71 14.64 10.28
N PRO A 157 7.61 14.94 11.23
CA PRO A 157 8.92 14.33 11.22
C PRO A 157 8.77 12.83 11.45
N VAL A 158 9.34 12.03 10.56
CA VAL A 158 9.34 10.56 10.64
C VAL A 158 10.76 10.08 10.90
N LYS A 159 10.89 9.05 11.72
CA LYS A 159 12.12 8.26 11.77
C LYS A 159 11.91 7.04 10.87
N ILE A 160 12.83 6.82 9.93
CA ILE A 160 12.85 5.59 9.11
C ILE A 160 14.24 4.97 9.18
N GLU A 161 14.28 3.71 9.59
CA GLU A 161 15.47 2.85 9.52
C GLU A 161 15.23 1.74 8.51
N THR A 162 16.32 1.20 7.98
CA THR A 162 16.28 0.18 6.93
C THR A 162 17.28 -0.92 7.21
N THR A 163 16.91 -2.15 6.82
CA THR A 163 17.86 -3.21 6.49
C THR A 163 17.86 -3.37 4.97
N ASP A 164 18.63 -4.32 4.44
CA ASP A 164 18.60 -4.63 3.00
C ASP A 164 17.22 -5.07 2.50
N ASN A 165 16.33 -5.52 3.38
CA ASN A 165 15.06 -6.14 2.97
C ASN A 165 13.84 -5.65 3.75
N SER A 166 14.02 -4.68 4.64
CA SER A 166 12.95 -4.15 5.47
C SER A 166 13.07 -2.65 5.70
N LEU A 167 11.92 -1.99 5.86
CA LEU A 167 11.78 -0.66 6.41
C LEU A 167 11.15 -0.73 7.79
N ILE A 168 11.65 0.10 8.70
CA ILE A 168 11.11 0.31 10.04
C ILE A 168 10.72 1.78 10.12
N ILE A 169 9.43 2.05 10.23
CA ILE A 169 8.84 3.38 10.20
C ILE A 169 8.25 3.66 11.59
N TRP A 170 8.71 4.70 12.27
CA TRP A 170 8.10 5.16 13.51
C TRP A 170 7.17 6.32 13.22
N VAL A 171 5.90 6.12 13.55
CA VAL A 171 4.82 7.09 13.35
C VAL A 171 4.45 7.66 14.73
N PRO A 172 4.61 8.96 14.98
CA PRO A 172 4.23 9.55 16.26
C PRO A 172 2.71 9.47 16.47
N LYS A 173 2.27 9.41 17.73
CA LYS A 173 0.83 9.57 18.04
C LYS A 173 0.34 10.92 17.50
N ALA A 174 -0.80 10.91 16.81
CA ALA A 174 -1.50 12.14 16.47
C ALA A 174 -1.80 12.91 17.77
N LYS A 175 -1.54 14.22 17.78
CA LYS A 175 -1.87 15.11 18.91
C LYS A 175 -3.38 15.29 19.05
#